data_AF-A0A2S7IU56-F1
#
_entry.id   AF-A0A2S7IU56-F1
#
_cell.length_a   1.000
_cell.length_b   1.000
_cell.length_c   1.000
_cell.angle_alpha   90.00
_cell.angle_beta   90.00
_cell.angle_gamma   90.00
#
_symmetry.space_group_name_H-M   'P 1'
#
loop_
_entity.id
_entity.type
_entity.pdbx_description
1 polymer ?
#
loop_
_entity_poly.entity_id
_entity_poly.type
_entity_poly.pdbx_seq_one_letter_code
_entity_poly.pdbx_strand_id
1 'polypeptide(L)'
;LGEPSIEDDQILRRFRNLIEATLRNNVYQPDADGKSRVTFAFNLNPLLCERMPRPRPYREIYLYGPEVEGVHLRFCDVSRGGLRWTD
;
A
#
# COMPACT_ATOMS: atom_id res chain seq x y z
N LEU A 1 -33.93 -0.90 7.29
CA LEU A 1 -32.75 -1.30 6.49
C LEU A 1 -32.22 -0.03 5.88
N GLY A 2 -31.02 0.41 6.27
CA GLY A 2 -30.51 1.74 5.91
C GLY A 2 -30.32 1.88 4.40
N GLU A 3 -30.77 3.02 3.86
CA GLU A 3 -30.51 3.41 2.47
C GLU A 3 -29.00 3.41 2.18
N PRO A 4 -28.53 2.85 1.06
CA PRO A 4 -27.12 2.87 0.70
C PRO A 4 -26.62 4.32 0.56
N SER A 5 -25.59 4.66 1.34
CA SER A 5 -25.00 6.00 1.32
C SER A 5 -24.08 6.18 0.11
N ILE A 6 -24.10 7.37 -0.49
CA ILE A 6 -23.12 7.77 -1.53
C ILE A 6 -21.69 7.69 -0.97
N GLU A 7 -21.51 7.96 0.32
CA GLU A 7 -20.21 7.87 0.97
C GLU A 7 -19.70 6.42 1.01
N ASP A 8 -20.57 5.46 1.32
CA ASP A 8 -20.22 4.03 1.35
C ASP A 8 -19.76 3.54 -0.03
N ASP A 9 -20.50 3.92 -1.09
CA ASP A 9 -20.12 3.60 -2.47
C ASP A 9 -18.76 4.24 -2.83
N GLN A 10 -18.49 5.47 -2.42
CA GLN A 10 -17.18 6.12 -2.64
C GLN A 10 -16.04 5.41 -1.91
N ILE A 11 -16.26 4.95 -0.67
CA ILE A 11 -15.27 4.20 0.09
C ILE A 11 -14.93 2.90 -0.65
N LEU A 12 -15.93 2.13 -1.06
CA LEU A 12 -15.71 0.87 -1.78
C LEU A 12 -15.02 1.07 -3.13
N ARG A 13 -15.37 2.12 -3.88
CA ARG A 13 -14.69 2.47 -5.15
C ARG A 13 -13.20 2.80 -4.93
N ARG A 14 -12.88 3.55 -3.87
CA ARG A 14 -11.49 3.88 -3.53
C ARG A 14 -10.70 2.64 -3.13
N PHE A 15 -11.30 1.75 -2.33
CA PHE A 15 -10.66 0.47 -2.00
C PHE A 15 -10.39 -0.39 -3.23
N ARG A 16 -11.38 -0.50 -4.13
CA ARG A 16 -11.19 -1.21 -5.39
C ARG A 16 -10.05 -0.61 -6.22
N ASN A 17 -10.03 0.72 -6.37
CA ASN A 17 -8.97 1.40 -7.12
C ASN A 17 -7.57 1.19 -6.49
N LEU A 18 -7.48 1.15 -5.16
CA LEU A 18 -6.22 0.83 -4.48
C LEU A 18 -5.76 -0.62 -4.75
N ILE A 19 -6.68 -1.57 -4.76
CA ILE A 19 -6.41 -2.97 -5.12
C ILE A 19 -5.91 -3.04 -6.57
N GLU A 20 -6.60 -2.38 -7.51
CA GLU A 20 -6.22 -2.33 -8.92
C GLU A 20 -4.87 -1.62 -9.16
N ALA A 21 -4.51 -0.66 -8.32
CA ALA A 21 -3.23 0.04 -8.36
C ALA A 21 -2.06 -0.76 -7.73
N THR A 22 -2.35 -1.90 -7.09
CA THR A 22 -1.32 -2.77 -6.48
C THR A 22 -0.62 -3.59 -7.54
N LEU A 23 0.71 -3.47 -7.62
CA LEU A 23 1.54 -4.15 -8.61
C LEU A 23 2.07 -5.50 -8.15
N ARG A 24 2.44 -5.60 -6.87
CA ARG A 24 2.94 -6.83 -6.25
C ARG A 24 2.71 -6.80 -4.75
N ASN A 25 2.58 -7.98 -4.16
CA ASN A 25 2.61 -8.18 -2.73
C ASN A 25 3.39 -9.45 -2.38
N ASN A 26 3.71 -9.62 -1.11
CA ASN A 26 4.42 -10.81 -0.59
C ASN A 26 3.51 -11.77 0.19
N VAL A 27 2.18 -11.58 0.16
CA VAL A 27 1.23 -12.30 1.02
C VAL A 27 1.33 -13.82 0.85
N TYR A 28 1.57 -14.26 -0.38
CA TYR A 28 1.68 -15.69 -0.74
C TYR A 28 3.13 -16.18 -0.78
N GLN A 29 4.10 -15.33 -0.48
CA GLN A 29 5.50 -15.72 -0.43
C GLN A 29 5.79 -16.33 0.95
N PRO A 30 6.22 -17.59 1.05
CA PRO A 30 6.60 -18.16 2.33
C PRO A 30 7.81 -17.44 2.94
N ASP A 31 7.97 -17.59 4.24
CA ASP A 31 9.19 -17.24 4.95
C ASP A 31 10.31 -18.28 4.69
N ALA A 32 11.44 -18.12 5.39
CA ALA A 32 12.58 -19.01 5.25
C ALA A 32 12.30 -20.45 5.70
N ASP A 33 11.32 -20.65 6.58
CA ASP A 33 10.93 -21.95 7.13
C ASP A 33 9.75 -22.57 6.36
N GLY A 34 9.31 -21.94 5.27
CA GLY A 34 8.16 -22.39 4.47
C GLY A 34 6.80 -22.02 5.06
N LYS A 35 6.75 -21.20 6.11
CA LYS A 35 5.50 -20.77 6.76
C LYS A 35 4.96 -19.49 6.13
N SER A 36 3.69 -19.18 6.40
CA SER A 36 3.10 -17.90 6.02
C SER A 36 3.82 -16.74 6.71
N ARG A 37 4.13 -15.69 5.96
CA ARG A 37 4.71 -14.47 6.53
C ARG A 37 3.73 -13.78 7.46
N VAL A 38 4.26 -13.25 8.56
CA VAL A 38 3.53 -12.35 9.46
C VAL A 38 3.66 -10.87 9.06
N THR A 39 4.50 -10.58 8.06
CA THR A 39 4.70 -9.24 7.51
C THR A 39 4.20 -9.16 6.07
N PHE A 40 3.39 -8.14 5.79
CA PHE A 40 2.79 -7.91 4.49
C PHE A 40 3.35 -6.63 3.88
N ALA A 41 3.80 -6.72 2.64
CA ALA A 41 4.28 -5.60 1.85
C ALA A 41 3.45 -5.48 0.57
N PHE A 42 2.97 -4.28 0.27
CA PHE A 42 2.19 -3.96 -0.92
C PHE A 42 2.90 -2.86 -1.71
N ASN A 43 3.26 -3.16 -2.96
CA ASN A 43 3.85 -2.19 -3.87
C ASN A 43 2.76 -1.60 -4.75
N LEU A 44 2.53 -0.30 -4.61
CA LEU A 44 1.47 0.44 -5.27
C LEU A 44 2.03 1.31 -6.39
N ASN A 45 1.16 1.61 -7.36
CA ASN A 45 1.36 2.67 -8.33
C ASN A 45 0.47 3.89 -8.00
N PRO A 46 0.97 4.90 -7.25
CA PRO A 46 0.18 6.07 -6.87
C PRO A 46 -0.35 6.90 -8.05
N LEU A 47 0.20 6.74 -9.26
CA LEU A 47 -0.33 7.40 -10.46
C LEU A 47 -1.68 6.83 -10.90
N LEU A 48 -1.97 5.57 -10.57
CA LEU A 48 -3.25 4.91 -10.86
C LEU A 48 -4.28 5.14 -9.74
N CYS A 49 -3.85 5.61 -8.57
CA CYS A 49 -4.74 5.92 -7.46
C CYS A 49 -5.52 7.22 -7.73
N GLU A 50 -6.84 7.12 -7.74
CA GLU A 50 -7.75 8.25 -7.86
C GLU A 50 -7.62 9.18 -6.65
N ARG A 51 -7.76 10.49 -6.87
CA ARG A 51 -7.76 11.52 -5.82
C ARG A 51 -6.49 11.59 -4.93
N MET A 52 -5.39 10.91 -5.29
CA MET A 52 -4.13 11.06 -4.56
C MET A 52 -3.59 12.50 -4.67
N PRO A 53 -3.22 13.14 -3.54
CA PRO A 53 -2.64 14.47 -3.53
C PRO A 53 -1.26 14.48 -4.20
N ARG A 54 -0.81 15.66 -4.62
CA ARG A 54 0.56 15.87 -5.10
C ARG A 54 1.49 16.20 -3.92
N PRO A 55 2.79 15.83 -3.97
CA PRO A 55 3.45 15.10 -5.07
C PRO A 55 3.17 13.59 -4.99
N ARG A 56 2.97 12.96 -6.16
CA ARG A 56 2.75 11.51 -6.23
C ARG A 56 4.10 10.78 -6.36
N PRO A 57 4.42 9.82 -5.49
CA PRO A 57 5.60 9.00 -5.68
C PRO A 57 5.47 8.13 -6.93
N TYR A 58 6.62 7.76 -7.50
CA TYR A 58 6.69 6.74 -8.54
C TYR A 58 6.25 5.37 -8.01
N ARG A 59 6.64 5.02 -6.78
CA ARG A 59 6.18 3.84 -6.04
C ARG A 59 5.97 4.15 -4.57
N GLU A 60 4.95 3.54 -4.02
CA GLU A 60 4.72 3.45 -2.59
C GLU A 60 4.79 1.97 -2.20
N ILE A 61 5.64 1.63 -1.24
CA ILE A 61 5.66 0.29 -0.65
C ILE A 61 5.16 0.44 0.78
N TYR A 62 3.94 0.00 1.01
CA TYR A 62 3.36 -0.08 2.34
C TYR A 62 3.76 -1.41 2.98
N LEU A 63 4.26 -1.37 4.22
CA LEU A 63 4.65 -2.51 5.02
C LEU A 63 3.80 -2.53 6.29
N TYR A 64 3.24 -3.69 6.60
CA TYR A 64 2.53 -3.94 7.83
C TYR A 64 3.07 -5.22 8.49
N GLY A 65 3.26 -5.18 9.80
CA GLY A 65 3.68 -6.32 10.60
C GLY A 65 3.44 -6.11 12.09
N PRO A 66 3.58 -7.15 12.93
CA PRO A 66 3.29 -7.07 14.36
C PRO A 66 4.16 -6.06 15.11
N GLU A 67 5.39 -5.85 14.64
CA GLU A 67 6.39 -5.01 15.31
C GLU A 67 6.55 -3.64 14.66
N VAL A 68 6.14 -3.48 13.40
CA VAL A 68 6.37 -2.26 12.63
C VAL A 68 5.34 -2.12 11.51
N GLU A 69 4.85 -0.91 11.36
CA GLU A 69 4.16 -0.43 10.17
C GLU A 69 5.01 0.67 9.53
N GLY A 70 5.03 0.76 8.21
CA GLY A 70 5.79 1.80 7.55
C GLY A 70 5.51 1.93 6.08
N VAL A 71 6.03 3.02 5.52
CA VAL A 71 5.90 3.31 4.09
C VAL A 71 7.25 3.71 3.51
N HIS A 72 7.61 3.10 2.39
CA HIS A 72 8.75 3.51 1.57
C HIS A 72 8.24 4.22 0.31
N LEU A 73 8.55 5.51 0.20
CA LEU A 73 8.20 6.34 -0.95
C LEU A 73 9.40 6.49 -1.89
N ARG A 74 9.22 6.14 -3.15
CA ARG A 74 10.23 6.25 -4.21
C ARG A 74 9.71 7.20 -5.28
N PHE A 75 10.49 8.23 -5.63
CA PHE A 75 10.10 9.25 -6.63
C PHE A 75 10.76 9.11 -8.00
N CYS A 76 11.69 8.18 -8.18
CA CYS A 76 12.38 7.92 -9.45
C CYS A 76 12.74 6.43 -9.56
N ASP A 77 13.45 5.99 -10.59
CA ASP A 77 13.72 4.56 -10.77
C ASP A 77 14.76 3.93 -9.82
N VAL A 78 15.47 4.75 -9.06
CA VAL A 78 16.44 4.27 -8.08
C VAL A 78 16.12 4.92 -6.75
N SER A 79 15.72 4.12 -5.75
CA SER A 79 15.43 4.63 -4.41
C SER A 79 16.68 5.30 -3.81
N ARG A 80 16.52 6.54 -3.34
CA ARG A 80 17.49 7.24 -2.50
C ARG A 80 16.72 7.95 -1.39
N GLY A 81 17.13 7.76 -0.15
CA GLY A 81 16.46 8.33 1.02
C GLY A 81 16.93 7.66 2.31
N GLY A 82 16.75 8.35 3.43
CA GLY A 82 16.96 7.79 4.76
C GLY A 82 15.70 7.12 5.30
N LEU A 83 15.86 6.29 6.33
CA LEU A 83 14.76 5.76 7.11
C LEU A 83 14.41 6.76 8.22
N ARG A 84 13.12 7.06 8.39
CA ARG A 84 12.63 7.90 9.48
C ARG A 84 11.82 7.02 10.43
N TRP A 85 12.22 6.99 11.70
CA TRP A 85 11.51 6.28 12.74
C TRP A 85 10.73 7.28 13.59
N THR A 86 9.52 6.91 13.96
CA THR A 86 8.71 7.62 14.94
C THR A 86 8.31 6.58 15.97
N ASP A 87 8.51 6.94 17.23
CA ASP A 87 8.16 6.16 18.42
C ASP A 87 6.65 6.12 18.66
#